data_AF-A0A3D3FCX8-F1
#
_entry.id   AF-A0A3D3FCX8-F1
#
_cell.length_a   1.000
_cell.length_b   1.000
_cell.length_c   1.000
_cell.angle_alpha   90.00
_cell.angle_beta   90.00
_cell.angle_gamma   90.00
#
_symmetry.space_group_name_H-M   'P 1'
#
loop_
_entity.id
_entity.type
_entity.pdbx_description
1 polymer ?
#
loop_
_entity_poly.entity_id
_entity_poly.type
_entity_poly.pdbx_seq_one_letter_code
_entity_poly.pdbx_strand_id
1 'polypeptide(L)'
;WSYSWQGEKVEEFAERYHTVYEALQNEFGAANVKYEPGVTYKMDGSYFEENAPEIEKAVRAASGVDYIVLCVGENSYCESPGNLDELVLSANQTALAKALQKTGKPVILVLNEGRPR
;
A
#
# COMPACT_ATOMS: atom_id res chain seq x y z
N TRP A 1 15.34 1.48 10.01
CA TRP A 1 16.77 1.66 9.68
C TRP A 1 16.99 2.07 8.22
N SER A 2 16.28 3.09 7.73
CA SER A 2 16.44 3.59 6.35
C SER A 2 16.36 5.12 6.39
N TYR A 3 17.50 5.80 6.22
CA TYR A 3 17.71 7.25 6.38
C TYR A 3 17.44 7.81 7.79
N SER A 4 16.43 7.32 8.50
CA SER A 4 16.15 7.55 9.91
C SER A 4 16.00 6.22 10.66
N TRP A 5 15.85 6.32 11.99
CA TRP A 5 15.62 5.15 12.84
C TRP A 5 14.33 4.43 12.47
N GLN A 6 13.19 5.13 12.49
CA GLN A 6 11.88 4.55 12.17
C GLN A 6 11.63 4.40 10.66
N GLY A 7 12.42 5.04 9.79
CA GLY A 7 12.24 5.00 8.33
C GLY A 7 11.27 6.05 7.79
N GLU A 8 10.73 6.90 8.66
CA GLU A 8 9.73 7.93 8.36
C GLU A 8 10.25 9.04 7.44
N LYS A 9 11.57 9.16 7.28
CA LYS A 9 12.20 10.18 6.43
C LYS A 9 12.59 9.69 5.03
N VAL A 10 12.20 8.47 4.65
CA VAL A 10 12.56 7.91 3.33
C VAL A 10 12.14 8.83 2.20
N GLU A 11 10.94 9.41 2.27
CA GLU A 11 10.43 10.32 1.23
C GLU A 11 11.27 11.60 1.07
N GLU A 12 12.00 12.03 2.10
CA GLU A 12 12.87 13.22 2.03
C GLU A 12 14.21 12.93 1.31
N PHE A 13 14.63 11.67 1.23
CA PHE A 13 16.00 11.30 0.81
C PHE A 13 16.05 10.30 -0.34
N ALA A 14 14.94 9.64 -0.66
CA ALA A 14 14.88 8.55 -1.63
C ALA A 14 14.30 8.94 -2.99
N GLU A 15 14.05 10.23 -3.26
CA GLU A 15 13.43 10.75 -4.50
C GLU A 15 14.09 10.28 -5.81
N ARG A 16 15.37 9.85 -5.76
CA ARG A 16 16.10 9.34 -6.93
C ARG A 16 15.75 7.90 -7.32
N TYR A 17 15.00 7.20 -6.47
CA TYR A 17 14.62 5.80 -6.68
C TYR A 17 13.14 5.72 -7.05
N HIS A 18 12.69 4.54 -7.47
CA HIS A 18 11.32 4.33 -7.91
C HIS A 18 10.51 3.58 -6.86
N THR A 19 9.32 4.10 -6.58
CA THR A 19 8.22 3.38 -5.94
C THR A 19 7.72 2.26 -6.86
N VAL A 20 6.88 1.35 -6.33
CA VAL A 20 6.20 0.33 -7.14
C VAL A 20 5.39 0.97 -8.28
N TYR A 21 4.70 2.09 -7.99
CA TYR A 21 3.91 2.80 -8.98
C TYR A 21 4.77 3.36 -10.11
N GLU A 22 5.86 4.07 -9.79
CA GLU A 22 6.76 4.64 -10.78
C GLU A 22 7.46 3.56 -11.60
N ALA A 23 7.88 2.46 -10.98
CA ALA A 23 8.48 1.33 -11.68
C ALA A 23 7.50 0.69 -12.67
N LEU A 24 6.25 0.49 -12.27
CA LEU A 24 5.20 -0.01 -13.18
C LEU A 24 4.92 0.97 -14.32
N GLN A 25 4.89 2.28 -14.05
CA GLN A 25 4.74 3.29 -15.09
C GLN A 25 5.90 3.30 -16.08
N ASN A 26 7.13 3.10 -15.60
CA ASN A 26 8.32 3.05 -16.44
C ASN A 26 8.32 1.80 -17.35
N GLU A 27 7.86 0.66 -16.84
CA GLU A 27 7.81 -0.61 -17.59
C GLU A 27 6.65 -0.65 -18.60
N PHE A 28 5.45 -0.27 -18.16
CA PHE A 28 4.22 -0.44 -18.95
C PHE A 28 3.70 0.85 -19.61
N GLY A 29 4.31 2.00 -19.30
CA GLY A 29 3.91 3.32 -19.76
C GLY A 29 2.81 3.95 -18.88
N ALA A 30 2.95 5.24 -18.58
CA ALA A 30 2.06 5.98 -17.69
C ALA A 30 0.57 5.96 -18.11
N ALA A 31 0.26 5.80 -19.40
CA ALA A 31 -1.11 5.68 -19.89
C ALA A 31 -1.81 4.36 -19.52
N ASN A 32 -1.02 3.31 -19.21
CA ASN A 32 -1.51 1.97 -18.91
C ASN A 32 -1.58 1.66 -17.42
N VAL A 33 -1.05 2.54 -16.56
CA VAL A 33 -1.00 2.35 -15.11
C VAL A 33 -1.79 3.45 -14.42
N LYS A 34 -2.83 3.05 -13.68
CA LYS A 34 -3.68 3.95 -12.89
C LYS A 34 -3.38 3.72 -11.41
N TYR A 35 -3.34 4.80 -10.64
CA TYR A 35 -3.19 4.74 -9.19
C TYR A 35 -4.45 5.25 -8.50
N GLU A 36 -5.06 4.37 -7.71
CA GLU A 36 -6.16 4.70 -6.80
C GLU A 36 -6.00 3.82 -5.56
N PRO A 37 -5.49 4.36 -4.43
CA PRO A 37 -4.99 3.53 -3.32
C PRO A 37 -6.09 2.86 -2.51
N GLY A 38 -7.26 3.49 -2.37
CA GLY A 38 -8.35 3.02 -1.50
C GLY A 38 -8.04 3.11 0.00
N VAL A 39 -6.87 2.67 0.45
CA VAL A 39 -6.36 2.80 1.83
C VAL A 39 -4.96 3.40 1.78
N THR A 40 -4.67 4.36 2.66
CA THR A 40 -3.35 5.01 2.75
C THR A 40 -2.92 5.11 4.20
N TYR A 41 -1.61 5.05 4.46
CA TYR A 41 -1.07 5.33 5.78
C TYR A 41 -1.20 6.82 6.13
N LYS A 42 -1.40 7.10 7.41
CA LYS A 42 -1.33 8.44 7.96
C LYS A 42 0.13 8.75 8.31
N MET A 43 0.85 9.40 7.39
CA MET A 43 2.31 9.56 7.45
C MET A 43 2.81 10.42 8.63
N ASP A 44 1.94 11.25 9.23
CA ASP A 44 2.23 12.02 10.44
C ASP A 44 1.75 11.33 11.73
N GLY A 45 1.22 10.10 11.62
CA GLY A 45 0.77 9.26 12.73
C GLY A 45 1.71 8.11 13.07
N SER A 46 1.21 7.17 13.87
CA SER A 46 1.91 5.92 14.20
C SER A 46 2.01 5.01 12.96
N TYR A 47 2.99 4.11 12.91
CA TYR A 47 3.24 3.27 11.72
C TYR A 47 2.04 2.42 11.24
N PHE A 48 1.10 2.11 12.14
CA PHE A 48 -0.10 1.33 11.86
C PHE A 48 -1.33 2.19 11.56
N GLU A 49 -1.26 3.51 11.74
CA GLU A 49 -2.40 4.40 11.48
C GLU A 49 -2.64 4.56 9.98
N GLU A 50 -3.90 4.44 9.60
CA GLU A 50 -4.38 4.61 8.23
C GLU A 50 -5.39 5.76 8.19
N ASN A 51 -5.46 6.45 7.06
CA ASN A 51 -6.51 7.43 6.81
C ASN A 51 -7.87 6.72 6.64
N ALA A 52 -8.96 7.50 6.71
CA ALA A 52 -10.29 6.98 6.44
C ALA A 52 -10.33 6.29 5.05
N PRO A 53 -10.77 5.01 4.98
CA PRO A 53 -10.69 4.25 3.74
C PRO A 53 -11.67 4.78 2.69
N GLU A 54 -11.19 4.89 1.46
CA GLU A 54 -11.94 5.30 0.26
C GLU A 54 -12.08 4.13 -0.73
N ILE A 55 -12.35 2.93 -0.22
CA ILE A 55 -12.39 1.65 -0.98
C ILE A 55 -13.25 1.76 -2.25
N GLU A 56 -14.38 2.46 -2.19
CA GLU A 56 -15.28 2.63 -3.32
C GLU A 56 -14.64 3.39 -4.51
N LYS A 57 -13.65 4.26 -4.26
CA LYS A 57 -12.90 4.89 -5.36
C LYS A 57 -12.07 3.84 -6.11
N ALA A 58 -11.34 2.99 -5.38
CA ALA A 58 -10.54 1.91 -5.96
C ALA A 58 -11.41 0.89 -6.73
N VAL A 59 -12.57 0.53 -6.16
CA VAL A 59 -13.54 -0.35 -6.84
C VAL A 59 -14.05 0.25 -8.14
N ARG A 60 -14.38 1.55 -8.18
CA ARG A 60 -14.78 2.22 -9.43
C ARG A 60 -13.64 2.27 -10.45
N ALA A 61 -12.42 2.58 -10.02
CA ALA A 61 -11.24 2.63 -10.88
C ALA A 61 -10.93 1.27 -11.52
N ALA A 62 -11.19 0.16 -10.80
CA ALA A 62 -10.98 -1.20 -11.28
C ALA A 62 -11.79 -1.57 -12.53
N SER A 63 -12.91 -0.89 -12.80
CA SER A 63 -13.73 -1.15 -14.00
C SER A 63 -12.96 -0.95 -15.31
N GLY A 64 -11.99 -0.02 -15.31
CA GLY A 64 -11.23 0.40 -16.50
C GLY A 64 -9.83 -0.18 -16.61
N VAL A 65 -9.53 -1.31 -15.97
CA VAL A 65 -8.24 -2.01 -16.04
C VAL A 65 -8.41 -3.52 -16.25
N ASP A 66 -7.37 -4.19 -16.72
CA ASP A 66 -7.35 -5.65 -16.92
C ASP A 66 -6.88 -6.40 -15.67
N TYR A 67 -5.95 -5.82 -14.92
CA TYR A 67 -5.35 -6.39 -13.71
C TYR A 67 -5.34 -5.37 -12.58
N ILE A 68 -5.40 -5.86 -11.34
CA ILE A 68 -5.22 -5.06 -10.13
C ILE A 68 -3.94 -5.53 -9.45
N VAL A 69 -2.96 -4.64 -9.30
CA VAL A 69 -1.81 -4.87 -8.42
C VAL A 69 -2.13 -4.25 -7.07
N LEU A 70 -2.33 -5.09 -6.05
CA LEU A 70 -2.71 -4.67 -4.71
C LEU A 70 -1.53 -4.81 -3.76
N CYS A 71 -0.94 -3.69 -3.39
CA CYS A 71 0.16 -3.61 -2.42
C CYS A 71 -0.41 -3.42 -1.02
N VAL A 72 -0.18 -4.39 -0.13
CA VAL A 72 -0.63 -4.39 1.27
C VAL A 72 0.50 -4.82 2.19
N GLY A 73 0.34 -4.61 3.49
CA GLY A 73 1.30 -5.03 4.50
C GLY A 73 1.43 -4.00 5.61
N GLU A 74 2.64 -3.47 5.81
CA GLU A 74 2.97 -2.59 6.93
C GLU A 74 3.77 -1.36 6.48
N ASN A 75 3.62 -0.24 7.20
CA ASN A 75 4.52 0.89 7.06
C ASN A 75 5.82 0.65 7.84
N SER A 76 6.81 1.52 7.68
CA SER A 76 8.10 1.40 8.35
C SER A 76 8.00 1.55 9.87
N TYR A 77 8.71 0.70 10.61
CA TYR A 77 8.88 0.78 12.06
C TYR A 77 10.25 0.23 12.46
N CYS A 78 10.67 0.52 13.70
CA CYS A 78 11.88 -0.05 14.26
C CYS A 78 11.78 -0.24 15.78
N GLU A 79 12.28 -1.37 16.28
CA GLU A 79 12.34 -1.71 17.72
C GLU A 79 10.98 -1.67 18.44
N SER A 80 10.95 -1.29 19.72
CA SER A 80 9.75 -1.30 20.56
C SER A 80 8.57 -0.46 20.05
N PRO A 81 8.76 0.70 19.37
CA PRO A 81 7.67 1.41 18.69
C PRO A 81 6.92 0.56 17.67
N GLY A 82 7.55 -0.47 17.11
CA GLY A 82 6.94 -1.42 16.18
C GLY A 82 6.15 -2.54 16.84
N ASN A 83 6.02 -2.59 18.17
CA ASN A 83 5.23 -3.64 18.83
C ASN A 83 3.76 -3.62 18.37
N LEU A 84 3.12 -4.78 18.41
CA LEU A 84 1.70 -4.98 18.10
C LEU A 84 1.11 -6.08 18.98
N ASP A 85 -0.20 -6.06 19.13
CA ASP A 85 -0.95 -7.08 19.88
C ASP A 85 -1.55 -8.17 18.98
N GLU A 86 -1.69 -7.92 17.67
CA GLU A 86 -2.33 -8.86 16.74
C GLU A 86 -1.67 -8.93 15.37
N LEU A 87 -1.35 -10.15 14.91
CA LEU A 87 -0.63 -10.42 13.66
C LEU A 87 -1.50 -10.34 12.39
N VAL A 88 -2.83 -10.20 12.50
CA VAL A 88 -3.72 -10.10 11.33
C VAL A 88 -3.54 -8.79 10.56
N LEU A 89 -3.48 -8.86 9.22
CA LEU A 89 -3.51 -7.69 8.34
C LEU A 89 -4.63 -6.69 8.74
N SER A 90 -4.38 -5.39 8.56
CA SER A 90 -5.34 -4.32 8.87
C SER A 90 -6.74 -4.67 8.36
N ALA A 91 -7.76 -4.37 9.17
CA ALA A 91 -9.15 -4.55 8.78
C ALA A 91 -9.51 -3.75 7.51
N ASN A 92 -8.93 -2.55 7.33
CA ASN A 92 -9.16 -1.73 6.14
C ASN A 92 -8.52 -2.35 4.90
N GLN A 93 -7.26 -2.80 5.00
CA GLN A 93 -6.58 -3.48 3.89
C GLN A 93 -7.27 -4.80 3.51
N THR A 94 -7.73 -5.57 4.51
CA THR A 94 -8.54 -6.78 4.30
C THR A 94 -9.87 -6.45 3.62
N ALA A 95 -10.53 -5.36 4.02
CA ALA A 95 -11.77 -4.92 3.40
C ALA A 95 -11.55 -4.46 1.94
N LEU A 96 -10.47 -3.73 1.66
CA LEU A 96 -10.06 -3.32 0.32
C LEU A 96 -9.82 -4.55 -0.57
N ALA A 97 -9.03 -5.53 -0.10
CA ALA A 97 -8.74 -6.75 -0.84
C ALA A 97 -10.03 -7.51 -1.20
N LYS A 98 -10.93 -7.70 -0.22
CA LYS A 98 -12.24 -8.35 -0.44
C LYS A 98 -13.13 -7.58 -1.42
N ALA A 99 -13.14 -6.25 -1.35
CA ALA A 99 -13.93 -5.42 -2.25
C ALA A 99 -13.40 -5.48 -3.69
N LEU A 100 -12.08 -5.40 -3.87
CA LEU A 100 -11.44 -5.51 -5.18
C LEU A 100 -11.62 -6.91 -5.79
N GLN A 101 -11.53 -7.98 -4.98
CA GLN A 101 -11.80 -9.34 -5.44
C GLN A 101 -13.24 -9.50 -5.98
N LYS A 102 -14.23 -8.84 -5.36
CA LYS A 102 -15.63 -8.88 -5.80
C LYS A 102 -15.87 -8.21 -7.15
N THR A 103 -14.92 -7.42 -7.67
CA THR A 103 -15.02 -6.84 -9.02
C THR A 103 -14.87 -7.90 -10.12
N GLY A 104 -14.36 -9.09 -9.80
CA GLY A 104 -14.06 -10.16 -10.75
C GLY A 104 -12.77 -9.94 -11.54
N LYS A 105 -12.04 -8.84 -11.31
CA LYS A 105 -10.72 -8.59 -11.92
C LYS A 105 -9.66 -9.49 -11.27
N PRO A 106 -8.69 -10.02 -12.04
CA PRO A 106 -7.52 -10.67 -11.47
C PRO A 106 -6.76 -9.74 -10.53
N VAL A 107 -6.53 -10.18 -9.29
CA VAL A 107 -5.78 -9.44 -8.27
C VAL A 107 -4.43 -10.10 -8.06
N ILE A 108 -3.36 -9.33 -8.23
CA ILE A 108 -1.98 -9.70 -7.93
C ILE A 108 -1.64 -9.05 -6.59
N LEU A 109 -1.49 -9.88 -5.55
CA LEU A 109 -1.16 -9.41 -4.21
C LEU A 109 0.35 -9.22 -4.08
N VAL A 110 0.76 -8.04 -3.62
CA VAL A 110 2.14 -7.72 -3.26
C VAL A 110 2.17 -7.46 -1.75
N LEU A 111 2.82 -8.36 -1.01
CA LEU A 111 3.03 -8.20 0.44
C LEU A 111 4.31 -7.39 0.66
N ASN A 112 4.17 -6.18 1.19
CA ASN A 112 5.26 -5.28 1.57
C ASN A 112 5.18 -5.01 3.08
N GLU A 113 5.93 -5.80 3.84
CA GLU A 113 5.80 -5.87 5.29
C GLU A 113 7.09 -6.39 5.94
N GLY A 114 7.31 -6.03 7.21
CA GLY A 114 8.43 -6.55 7.99
C GLY A 114 8.09 -7.86 8.69
N ARG A 115 6.80 -8.20 8.81
CA ARG A 115 6.26 -9.44 9.40
C ARG A 115 5.23 -10.06 8.48
N PRO A 116 5.05 -11.39 8.49
CA PRO A 116 4.05 -12.07 7.66
C PRO A 116 2.62 -11.85 8.23
N ARG A 117 1.83 -10.95 7.64
CA ARG A 117 0.48 -10.58 8.10
C ARG A 117 -0.63 -11.46 7.51
#